data_AF-A0A838ZR47-F1
#
_entry.id   AF-A0A838ZR47-F1
#
_cell.length_a   1.000
_cell.length_b   1.000
_cell.length_c   1.000
_cell.angle_alpha   90.00
_cell.angle_beta   90.00
_cell.angle_gamma   90.00
#
_symmetry.space_group_name_H-M   'P 1'
#
loop_
_entity.id
_entity.type
_entity.pdbx_description
1 polymer ?
#
loop_
_entity_poly.entity_id
_entity_poly.type
_entity_poly.pdbx_seq_one_letter_code
_entity_poly.pdbx_strand_id
1 'polypeptide(L)'
;MKPICQILFFSFILTALNAQEKKDPEHYSYPFEESYEPLTLRINAILLYRNDGTGNFDMNNSEDKALFMEYLERTNEVYANFQEPPDLTGCYTGTDFIKDARIRIDFNVLKVKNTYYWNYLNSGAIPEERKYGGFSPTENWYIKPLDDSISSLKNTPKGINAYFTQNGKRFDDLFAKNGEGYDLSGNNAGQLPSTSNLKRSSQLHMANQYMKSKYMRYHATKEYNKPWSEVKQWWLGYALAHELGHDFGLGHSNEYHSSNKCIYTIMSQKNEHKRNWLQPTEIKKIHWNLTRTNLMQFVTPESAYGAVWVLNENTNWDKPRRFYHNFELAQNHTLNISDSIILPPQGYVKLNKNAKIIFSGKGKIVDANGKEFKNFEKHRTAQIIYQ
;
A
#
# COMPACT_ATOMS: atom_id res chain seq x y z
N MET A 1 82.96 3.33 25.10
CA MET A 1 81.63 3.89 25.39
C MET A 1 80.95 4.16 24.05
N LYS A 2 79.89 3.41 23.73
CA LYS A 2 79.05 3.53 22.52
C LYS A 2 77.64 3.92 22.96
N PRO A 3 76.91 4.81 22.28
CA PRO A 3 75.46 4.86 22.38
C PRO A 3 74.81 4.07 21.25
N ILE A 4 73.70 3.43 21.64
CA ILE A 4 72.94 2.41 20.94
C ILE A 4 71.86 3.06 20.08
N CYS A 5 71.70 2.56 18.86
CA CYS A 5 70.66 2.90 17.90
C CYS A 5 69.33 2.23 18.33
N GLN A 6 68.28 3.03 18.59
CA GLN A 6 66.92 2.52 18.83
C GLN A 6 66.14 2.52 17.51
N ILE A 7 65.77 1.32 17.06
CA ILE A 7 64.87 1.08 15.94
C ILE A 7 63.43 1.12 16.47
N LEU A 8 62.62 2.06 15.98
CA LEU A 8 61.18 2.13 16.20
C LEU A 8 60.46 1.21 15.20
N PHE A 9 59.86 0.14 15.68
CA PHE A 9 58.94 -0.71 14.92
C PHE A 9 57.54 -0.09 14.95
N PHE A 10 57.07 0.43 13.80
CA PHE A 10 55.66 0.78 13.59
C PHE A 10 54.90 -0.48 13.16
N SER A 11 54.03 -0.99 14.03
CA SER A 11 53.08 -2.05 13.70
C SER A 11 51.81 -1.41 13.10
N PHE A 12 51.69 -1.43 11.78
CA PHE A 12 50.43 -1.11 11.10
C PHE A 12 49.46 -2.28 11.27
N ILE A 13 48.46 -2.11 12.14
CA ILE A 13 47.28 -2.99 12.17
C ILE A 13 46.40 -2.58 10.99
N LEU A 14 46.44 -3.38 9.92
CA LEU A 14 45.52 -3.27 8.80
C LEU A 14 44.15 -3.83 9.23
N THR A 15 43.23 -2.97 9.69
CA THR A 15 41.82 -3.36 9.79
C THR A 15 41.23 -3.38 8.37
N ALA A 16 41.22 -4.57 7.77
CA ALA A 16 40.42 -4.82 6.57
C ALA A 16 38.93 -4.69 6.93
N LEU A 17 38.34 -3.55 6.64
CA LEU A 17 36.90 -3.37 6.58
C LEU A 17 36.40 -4.24 5.41
N ASN A 18 35.83 -5.39 5.74
CA ASN A 18 35.00 -6.15 4.80
C ASN A 18 33.81 -5.26 4.41
N ALA A 19 33.94 -4.57 3.28
CA ALA A 19 32.81 -3.99 2.57
C ALA A 19 31.98 -5.17 2.03
N GLN A 20 31.08 -5.67 2.86
CA GLN A 20 30.05 -6.61 2.41
C GLN A 20 29.20 -5.84 1.40
N GLU A 21 29.29 -6.22 0.12
CA GLU A 21 28.45 -5.65 -0.93
C GLU A 21 26.99 -5.70 -0.46
N LYS A 22 26.37 -4.52 -0.35
CA LYS A 22 24.99 -4.39 0.07
C LYS A 22 24.14 -5.00 -1.05
N LYS A 23 23.72 -6.26 -0.86
CA LYS A 23 22.85 -6.95 -1.80
C LYS A 23 21.59 -6.10 -2.04
N ASP A 24 21.26 -5.91 -3.32
CA ASP A 24 20.05 -5.19 -3.68
C ASP A 24 18.80 -5.84 -3.06
N PRO A 25 17.80 -5.05 -2.66
CA PRO A 25 16.55 -5.59 -2.16
C PRO A 25 15.88 -6.51 -3.18
N GLU A 26 15.35 -7.66 -2.73
CA GLU A 26 14.73 -8.68 -3.61
C GLU A 26 13.59 -8.13 -4.51
N HIS A 27 12.92 -7.07 -4.10
CA HIS A 27 11.80 -6.50 -4.86
C HIS A 27 12.26 -5.78 -6.15
N TYR A 28 13.54 -5.44 -6.28
CA TYR A 28 14.07 -4.76 -7.47
C TYR A 28 14.02 -5.65 -8.71
N SER A 29 14.13 -6.96 -8.51
CA SER A 29 14.04 -7.96 -9.57
C SER A 29 12.60 -8.37 -9.88
N TYR A 30 11.58 -7.72 -9.29
CA TYR A 30 10.20 -8.01 -9.65
C TYR A 30 9.96 -7.63 -11.13
N PRO A 31 9.45 -8.57 -11.96
CA PRO A 31 9.20 -8.30 -13.37
C PRO A 31 7.97 -7.42 -13.47
N PHE A 32 8.18 -6.11 -13.56
CA PHE A 32 7.13 -5.12 -13.82
C PHE A 32 7.35 -4.54 -15.21
N GLU A 33 6.27 -4.44 -15.98
CA GLU A 33 6.28 -3.78 -17.28
C GLU A 33 5.10 -2.82 -17.37
N GLU A 34 5.29 -1.71 -18.09
CA GLU A 34 4.20 -0.77 -18.32
C GLU A 34 3.05 -1.40 -19.12
N SER A 35 3.28 -2.46 -19.89
CA SER A 35 2.25 -3.16 -20.67
C SER A 35 1.22 -3.91 -19.82
N TYR A 36 1.48 -4.09 -18.52
CA TYR A 36 0.64 -4.90 -17.66
C TYR A 36 -0.75 -4.30 -17.46
N GLU A 37 -1.75 -5.17 -17.47
CA GLU A 37 -3.09 -4.83 -17.03
C GLU A 37 -3.07 -4.46 -15.53
N PRO A 38 -3.83 -3.43 -15.09
CA PRO A 38 -3.83 -3.03 -13.70
C PRO A 38 -4.40 -4.11 -12.76
N LEU A 39 -3.84 -4.19 -11.55
CA LEU A 39 -4.43 -4.97 -10.46
C LEU A 39 -5.48 -4.13 -9.73
N THR A 40 -6.65 -4.70 -9.51
CA THR A 40 -7.72 -4.06 -8.73
C THR A 40 -7.64 -4.51 -7.27
N LEU A 41 -7.51 -3.55 -6.36
CA LEU A 41 -7.55 -3.75 -4.91
C LEU A 41 -8.87 -3.28 -4.33
N ARG A 42 -9.35 -4.01 -3.33
CA ARG A 42 -10.53 -3.60 -2.56
C ARG A 42 -10.12 -2.74 -1.38
N ILE A 43 -10.80 -1.61 -1.23
CA ILE A 43 -10.72 -0.77 -0.03
C ILE A 43 -12.11 -0.57 0.53
N ASN A 44 -12.30 -0.86 1.80
CA ASN A 44 -13.51 -0.53 2.54
C ASN A 44 -13.35 0.87 3.14
N ALA A 45 -14.02 1.87 2.57
CA ALA A 45 -14.11 3.21 3.14
C ALA A 45 -15.19 3.22 4.23
N ILE A 46 -14.76 3.20 5.49
CA ILE A 46 -15.63 3.05 6.66
C ILE A 46 -15.92 4.44 7.24
N LEU A 47 -17.12 4.94 6.92
CA LEU A 47 -17.65 6.16 7.51
C LEU A 47 -18.22 5.84 8.89
N LEU A 48 -17.54 6.31 9.92
CA LEU A 48 -18.00 6.21 11.29
C LEU A 48 -18.94 7.37 11.61
N TYR A 49 -20.04 7.07 12.25
CA TYR A 49 -21.06 8.01 12.70
C TYR A 49 -21.26 7.86 14.21
N ARG A 50 -21.79 8.91 14.83
CA ARG A 50 -22.40 8.82 16.15
C ARG A 50 -23.59 7.86 16.12
N ASN A 51 -24.00 7.37 17.28
CA ASN A 51 -25.12 6.45 17.42
C ASN A 51 -26.44 7.04 16.89
N ASP A 52 -26.61 8.36 16.94
CA ASP A 52 -27.76 9.08 16.36
C ASP A 52 -27.74 9.14 14.82
N GLY A 53 -26.65 8.72 14.18
CA GLY A 53 -26.47 8.73 12.72
C GLY A 53 -25.83 9.99 12.14
N THR A 54 -25.45 10.96 12.97
CA THR A 54 -24.75 12.19 12.56
C THR A 54 -23.22 12.04 12.71
N GLY A 55 -22.45 13.08 12.39
CA GLY A 55 -21.02 13.13 12.73
C GLY A 55 -20.06 12.92 11.56
N ASN A 56 -20.54 12.76 10.32
CA ASN A 56 -19.68 12.55 9.15
C ASN A 56 -20.41 12.96 7.86
N PHE A 57 -19.79 12.70 6.70
CA PHE A 57 -20.42 12.88 5.38
C PHE A 57 -21.80 12.22 5.33
N ASP A 58 -22.84 12.97 4.97
CA ASP A 58 -24.17 12.41 4.79
C ASP A 58 -24.30 11.77 3.41
N MET A 59 -24.32 10.44 3.36
CA MET A 59 -24.42 9.69 2.11
C MET A 59 -25.81 9.73 1.46
N ASN A 60 -26.82 10.30 2.13
CA ASN A 60 -28.13 10.59 1.54
C ASN A 60 -28.19 12.00 0.95
N ASN A 61 -27.30 12.90 1.37
CA ASN A 61 -27.11 14.20 0.75
C ASN A 61 -26.26 14.06 -0.52
N SER A 62 -26.79 14.50 -1.66
CA SER A 62 -26.13 14.32 -2.96
C SER A 62 -24.78 15.03 -3.05
N GLU A 63 -24.63 16.20 -2.42
CA GLU A 63 -23.37 16.96 -2.47
C GLU A 63 -22.29 16.35 -1.58
N ASP A 64 -22.61 16.00 -0.33
CA ASP A 64 -21.68 15.35 0.58
C ASP A 64 -21.24 13.99 0.02
N LYS A 65 -22.18 13.21 -0.54
CA LYS A 65 -21.87 11.95 -1.24
C LYS A 65 -20.94 12.18 -2.43
N ALA A 66 -21.25 13.12 -3.32
CA ALA A 66 -20.43 13.38 -4.50
C ALA A 66 -19.01 13.80 -4.13
N LEU A 67 -18.88 14.69 -3.13
CA LEU A 67 -17.58 15.15 -2.65
C LEU A 67 -16.76 14.01 -2.04
N PHE A 68 -17.38 13.14 -1.24
CA PHE A 68 -16.71 11.99 -0.66
C PHE A 68 -16.28 10.97 -1.72
N MET A 69 -17.13 10.67 -2.70
CA MET A 69 -16.76 9.76 -3.79
C MET A 69 -15.64 10.34 -4.66
N GLU A 70 -15.64 11.65 -4.92
CA GLU A 70 -14.55 12.33 -5.64
C GLU A 70 -13.23 12.24 -4.87
N TYR A 71 -13.27 12.34 -3.54
CA TYR A 71 -12.08 12.13 -2.68
C TYR A 71 -11.51 10.73 -2.79
N LEU A 72 -12.37 9.71 -2.80
CA LEU A 72 -11.93 8.33 -2.98
C LEU A 72 -11.33 8.13 -4.38
N GLU A 73 -12.04 8.55 -5.43
CA GLU A 73 -11.64 8.35 -6.82
C GLU A 73 -10.33 9.06 -7.16
N ARG A 74 -10.05 10.19 -6.51
CA ARG A 74 -8.77 10.88 -6.66
C ARG A 74 -7.56 10.01 -6.35
N THR A 75 -7.71 9.01 -5.48
CA THR A 75 -6.64 8.03 -5.20
C THR A 75 -6.32 7.20 -6.45
N ASN A 76 -7.33 6.78 -7.22
CA ASN A 76 -7.13 6.09 -8.50
C ASN A 76 -6.39 6.99 -9.49
N GLU A 77 -6.80 8.25 -9.62
CA GLU A 77 -6.15 9.21 -10.53
C GLU A 77 -4.66 9.36 -10.23
N VAL A 78 -4.30 9.42 -8.93
CA VAL A 78 -2.91 9.54 -8.48
C VAL A 78 -2.09 8.33 -8.90
N TYR A 79 -2.55 7.11 -8.61
CA TYR A 79 -1.81 5.89 -8.98
C TYR A 79 -1.82 5.58 -10.47
N ALA A 80 -2.78 6.14 -11.23
CA ALA A 80 -2.89 5.93 -12.67
C ALA A 80 -2.11 6.93 -13.53
N ASN A 81 -1.78 8.11 -12.99
CA ASN A 81 -1.25 9.23 -13.78
C ASN A 81 -0.11 9.96 -13.07
N PHE A 82 1.04 9.31 -12.94
CA PHE A 82 2.24 9.98 -12.46
C PHE A 82 2.77 10.98 -13.47
N GLN A 83 3.38 12.05 -12.95
CA GLN A 83 4.06 13.05 -13.75
C GLN A 83 5.56 12.84 -13.68
N GLU A 84 6.22 12.83 -14.83
CA GLU A 84 7.67 12.70 -14.91
C GLU A 84 8.35 13.87 -14.19
N PRO A 85 9.18 13.62 -13.16
CA PRO A 85 9.89 14.69 -12.48
C PRO A 85 10.90 15.35 -13.43
N PRO A 86 10.96 16.70 -13.48
CA PRO A 86 11.95 17.40 -14.31
C PRO A 86 13.38 17.29 -13.76
N ASP A 87 13.54 16.92 -12.49
CA ASP A 87 14.83 16.73 -11.83
C ASP A 87 14.72 15.61 -10.80
N LEU A 88 15.60 14.61 -10.90
CA LEU A 88 15.67 13.47 -9.99
C LEU A 88 16.81 13.57 -8.97
N THR A 89 17.55 14.69 -8.96
CA THR A 89 18.68 14.91 -8.08
C THR A 89 18.28 14.78 -6.61
N GLY A 90 18.86 13.79 -5.92
CA GLY A 90 18.53 13.49 -4.52
C GLY A 90 17.16 12.82 -4.30
N CYS A 91 16.50 12.37 -5.37
CA CYS A 91 15.32 11.51 -5.35
C CYS A 91 15.68 10.08 -5.75
N TYR A 92 16.20 9.89 -6.96
CA TYR A 92 16.38 8.59 -7.59
C TYR A 92 17.56 8.64 -8.56
N THR A 93 18.36 7.57 -8.62
CA THR A 93 19.57 7.53 -9.45
C THR A 93 19.35 6.86 -10.81
N GLY A 94 18.19 6.24 -11.03
CA GLY A 94 17.82 5.67 -12.33
C GLY A 94 17.27 6.73 -13.29
N THR A 95 17.13 6.34 -14.56
CA THR A 95 16.60 7.19 -15.63
C THR A 95 15.25 6.70 -16.16
N ASP A 96 14.74 5.60 -15.61
CA ASP A 96 13.45 5.05 -15.98
C ASP A 96 12.31 5.81 -15.29
N PHE A 97 11.20 5.93 -16.03
CA PHE A 97 9.97 6.52 -15.56
C PHE A 97 8.84 5.53 -15.82
N ILE A 98 7.96 5.38 -14.83
CA ILE A 98 6.73 4.60 -14.94
C ILE A 98 5.58 5.58 -14.73
N LYS A 99 4.73 5.74 -15.74
CA LYS A 99 3.62 6.72 -15.70
C LYS A 99 2.39 6.26 -14.92
N ASP A 100 2.24 4.96 -14.72
CA ASP A 100 1.07 4.34 -14.10
C ASP A 100 1.54 3.19 -13.21
N ALA A 101 1.16 3.20 -11.93
CA ALA A 101 1.51 2.15 -10.99
C ALA A 101 0.83 0.81 -11.32
N ARG A 102 -0.09 0.75 -12.30
CA ARG A 102 -0.90 -0.43 -12.63
C ARG A 102 -1.65 -0.97 -11.40
N ILE A 103 -2.13 -0.03 -10.58
CA ILE A 103 -2.99 -0.25 -9.42
C ILE A 103 -4.30 0.50 -9.63
N ARG A 104 -5.42 -0.18 -9.42
CA ARG A 104 -6.77 0.40 -9.35
C ARG A 104 -7.44 0.00 -8.06
N ILE A 105 -8.33 0.83 -7.60
CA ILE A 105 -9.00 0.70 -6.31
C ILE A 105 -10.49 0.61 -6.55
N ASP A 106 -11.06 -0.50 -6.09
CA ASP A 106 -12.49 -0.72 -5.96
C ASP A 106 -12.91 -0.37 -4.52
N PHE A 107 -13.58 0.78 -4.38
CA PHE A 107 -14.03 1.28 -3.10
C PHE A 107 -15.41 0.74 -2.74
N ASN A 108 -15.50 0.13 -1.56
CA ASN A 108 -16.76 -0.20 -0.92
C ASN A 108 -17.01 0.74 0.26
N VAL A 109 -18.12 1.49 0.26
CA VAL A 109 -18.44 2.42 1.34
C VAL A 109 -19.31 1.73 2.40
N LEU A 110 -18.80 1.66 3.63
CA LEU A 110 -19.50 1.09 4.77
C LEU A 110 -19.88 2.20 5.75
N LYS A 111 -21.16 2.22 6.16
CA LYS A 111 -21.66 3.16 7.18
C LYS A 111 -21.78 2.43 8.51
N VAL A 112 -21.05 2.91 9.53
CA VAL A 112 -21.03 2.28 10.85
C VAL A 112 -21.40 3.30 11.91
N LYS A 113 -22.43 3.01 12.72
CA LYS A 113 -22.84 3.85 13.85
C LYS A 113 -22.18 3.35 15.12
N ASN A 114 -21.19 4.09 15.62
CA ASN A 114 -20.56 3.82 16.90
C ASN A 114 -19.84 5.07 17.41
N THR A 115 -20.44 5.77 18.37
CA THR A 115 -19.85 7.01 18.92
C THR A 115 -18.46 6.80 19.53
N TYR A 116 -18.17 5.63 20.10
CA TYR A 116 -16.86 5.35 20.70
C TYR A 116 -15.77 5.29 19.62
N TYR A 117 -15.95 4.49 18.56
CA TYR A 117 -14.94 4.40 17.50
C TYR A 117 -14.88 5.64 16.60
N TRP A 118 -15.99 6.38 16.50
CA TRP A 118 -16.04 7.65 15.76
C TRP A 118 -15.09 8.71 16.31
N ASN A 119 -14.95 8.79 17.64
CA ASN A 119 -14.12 9.79 18.31
C ASN A 119 -12.68 9.27 18.47
N TYR A 120 -11.74 9.81 17.67
CA TYR A 120 -10.35 9.35 17.78
C TYR A 120 -9.66 9.71 19.09
N LEU A 121 -10.20 10.63 19.90
CA LEU A 121 -9.64 10.94 21.21
C LEU A 121 -9.73 9.75 22.18
N ASN A 122 -10.62 8.79 21.92
CA ASN A 122 -10.70 7.55 22.70
C ASN A 122 -9.45 6.66 22.55
N SER A 123 -8.59 6.94 21.56
CA SER A 123 -7.27 6.33 21.47
C SER A 123 -6.28 6.82 22.54
N GLY A 124 -6.59 7.94 23.21
CA GLY A 124 -5.64 8.68 24.03
C GLY A 124 -4.76 9.66 23.24
N ALA A 125 -4.82 9.63 21.90
CA ALA A 125 -4.11 10.57 21.07
C ALA A 125 -4.76 11.96 21.08
N ILE A 126 -3.92 12.99 21.09
CA ILE A 126 -4.28 14.38 20.89
C ILE A 126 -3.26 14.96 19.89
N PRO A 127 -3.43 14.69 18.58
CA PRO A 127 -2.48 15.12 17.55
C PRO A 127 -2.22 16.62 17.54
N GLU A 128 -3.23 17.43 17.89
CA GLU A 128 -3.13 18.89 18.04
C GLU A 128 -2.07 19.30 19.08
N GLU A 129 -1.84 18.46 20.10
CA GLU A 129 -0.83 18.63 21.14
C GLU A 129 0.44 17.80 20.87
N ARG A 130 0.59 17.26 19.65
CA ARG A 130 1.67 16.33 19.25
C ARG A 130 1.73 15.03 20.09
N LYS A 131 0.60 14.63 20.68
CA LYS A 131 0.46 13.36 21.42
C LYS A 131 -0.12 12.31 20.49
N TYR A 132 0.74 11.54 19.83
CA TYR A 132 0.32 10.57 18.80
C TYR A 132 0.12 9.14 19.31
N GLY A 133 0.32 8.89 20.61
CA GLY A 133 0.14 7.57 21.20
C GLY A 133 -1.29 7.05 20.97
N GLY A 134 -1.42 5.88 20.33
CA GLY A 134 -2.72 5.29 19.97
C GLY A 134 -3.34 5.82 18.67
N PHE A 135 -2.75 6.81 17.99
CA PHE A 135 -3.31 7.39 16.77
C PHE A 135 -3.17 6.44 15.57
N SER A 136 -2.00 5.83 15.40
CA SER A 136 -1.68 4.99 14.24
C SER A 136 -2.26 3.58 14.37
N PRO A 137 -2.74 2.99 13.26
CA PRO A 137 -3.20 1.61 13.25
C PRO A 137 -2.14 0.59 13.66
N THR A 138 -2.49 -0.28 14.61
CA THR A 138 -1.66 -1.35 15.17
C THR A 138 -2.59 -2.45 15.73
N GLU A 139 -2.04 -3.59 16.16
CA GLU A 139 -2.83 -4.63 16.84
C GLU A 139 -3.46 -4.15 18.17
N ASN A 140 -2.93 -3.10 18.78
CA ASN A 140 -3.46 -2.51 20.01
C ASN A 140 -4.24 -1.21 19.76
N TRP A 141 -4.57 -0.93 18.50
CA TRP A 141 -5.30 0.28 18.14
C TRP A 141 -6.72 0.25 18.70
N TYR A 142 -7.23 1.39 19.15
CA TYR A 142 -8.56 1.44 19.78
C TYR A 142 -9.69 1.00 18.85
N ILE A 143 -9.54 1.13 17.52
CA ILE A 143 -10.51 0.65 16.52
C ILE A 143 -10.37 -0.85 16.23
N LYS A 144 -9.27 -1.50 16.63
CA LYS A 144 -9.00 -2.92 16.30
C LYS A 144 -10.18 -3.87 16.59
N PRO A 145 -10.91 -3.78 17.72
CA PRO A 145 -12.05 -4.67 17.95
C PRO A 145 -13.19 -4.49 16.94
N LEU A 146 -13.41 -3.25 16.46
CA LEU A 146 -14.35 -2.98 15.37
C LEU A 146 -13.82 -3.56 14.06
N ASP A 147 -12.53 -3.38 13.78
CA ASP A 147 -11.88 -3.89 12.57
C ASP A 147 -12.00 -5.41 12.45
N ASP A 148 -11.73 -6.14 13.54
CA ASP A 148 -11.92 -7.58 13.59
C ASP A 148 -13.37 -7.99 13.32
N SER A 149 -14.32 -7.22 13.86
CA SER A 149 -15.75 -7.46 13.61
C SER A 149 -16.09 -7.26 12.13
N ILE A 150 -15.63 -6.18 11.51
CA ILE A 150 -15.87 -5.88 10.08
C ILE A 150 -15.19 -6.91 9.18
N SER A 151 -13.93 -7.25 9.44
CA SER A 151 -13.17 -8.24 8.67
C SER A 151 -13.75 -9.66 8.76
N SER A 152 -14.58 -9.94 9.77
CA SER A 152 -15.28 -11.23 9.93
C SER A 152 -16.62 -11.32 9.20
N LEU A 153 -17.15 -10.20 8.68
CA LEU A 153 -18.44 -10.17 8.00
C LEU A 153 -18.39 -10.96 6.68
N LYS A 154 -19.21 -12.01 6.58
CA LYS A 154 -19.26 -12.90 5.39
C LYS A 154 -19.62 -12.19 4.09
N ASN A 155 -20.45 -11.15 4.17
CA ASN A 155 -20.98 -10.44 3.00
C ASN A 155 -20.19 -9.16 2.66
N THR A 156 -19.13 -8.85 3.43
CA THR A 156 -18.27 -7.71 3.15
C THR A 156 -17.02 -8.22 2.46
N PRO A 157 -16.70 -7.73 1.24
CA PRO A 157 -15.45 -8.09 0.59
C PRO A 157 -14.27 -7.75 1.49
N LYS A 158 -13.30 -8.68 1.57
CA LYS A 158 -12.02 -8.37 2.21
C LYS A 158 -11.35 -7.24 1.45
N GLY A 159 -10.95 -6.21 2.18
CA GLY A 159 -10.25 -5.06 1.66
C GLY A 159 -9.40 -4.41 2.74
N ILE A 160 -8.57 -3.45 2.32
CA ILE A 160 -7.92 -2.52 3.23
C ILE A 160 -9.00 -1.65 3.85
N ASN A 161 -9.02 -1.50 5.17
CA ASN A 161 -10.07 -0.77 5.88
C ASN A 161 -9.61 0.66 6.17
N ALA A 162 -10.23 1.66 5.53
CA ALA A 162 -9.95 3.07 5.77
C ALA A 162 -11.01 3.69 6.69
N TYR A 163 -10.63 4.05 7.91
CA TYR A 163 -11.54 4.58 8.93
C TYR A 163 -11.57 6.09 8.95
N PHE A 164 -12.74 6.67 8.69
CA PHE A 164 -12.97 8.11 8.71
C PHE A 164 -13.54 8.54 10.07
N THR A 165 -12.66 8.99 10.96
CA THR A 165 -12.95 9.38 12.35
C THR A 165 -12.99 10.89 12.50
N GLN A 166 -13.46 11.38 13.65
CA GLN A 166 -13.50 12.82 13.96
C GLN A 166 -12.96 13.10 15.36
N ASN A 167 -12.57 14.36 15.57
CA ASN A 167 -12.29 14.90 16.89
C ASN A 167 -13.60 15.11 17.65
N GLY A 168 -13.97 14.18 18.53
CA GLY A 168 -15.24 14.25 19.24
C GLY A 168 -15.40 15.46 20.16
N LYS A 169 -14.30 16.08 20.61
CA LYS A 169 -14.32 17.28 21.47
C LYS A 169 -14.63 18.55 20.69
N ARG A 170 -14.14 18.66 19.46
CA ARG A 170 -14.25 19.88 18.63
C ARG A 170 -15.36 19.81 17.59
N PHE A 171 -15.86 18.60 17.30
CA PHE A 171 -16.78 18.37 16.19
C PHE A 171 -18.01 19.28 16.22
N ASP A 172 -18.76 19.31 17.33
CA ASP A 172 -20.04 20.05 17.38
C ASP A 172 -19.85 21.56 17.22
N ASP A 173 -18.80 22.13 17.82
CA ASP A 173 -18.44 23.55 17.69
C ASP A 173 -18.09 23.90 16.24
N LEU A 174 -17.21 23.11 15.61
CA LEU A 174 -16.81 23.33 14.23
C LEU A 174 -17.99 23.10 13.28
N PHE A 175 -18.79 22.07 13.49
CA PHE A 175 -19.95 21.77 12.66
C PHE A 175 -20.98 22.91 12.70
N ALA A 176 -21.30 23.44 13.88
CA ALA A 176 -22.23 24.55 14.04
C ALA A 176 -21.77 25.83 13.32
N LYS A 177 -20.45 26.02 13.18
CA LYS A 177 -19.85 27.17 12.48
C LYS A 177 -19.38 26.86 11.06
N ASN A 178 -19.83 25.75 10.48
CA ASN A 178 -19.42 25.31 9.14
C ASN A 178 -17.89 25.23 8.95
N GLY A 179 -17.16 24.84 10.00
CA GLY A 179 -15.70 24.71 10.02
C GLY A 179 -14.95 26.00 10.34
N GLU A 180 -15.62 27.07 10.77
CA GLU A 180 -14.92 28.30 11.20
C GLU A 180 -14.00 28.02 12.39
N GLY A 181 -12.78 28.55 12.35
CA GLY A 181 -11.79 28.30 13.41
C GLY A 181 -11.27 26.86 13.43
N TYR A 182 -11.29 26.17 12.28
CA TYR A 182 -10.69 24.84 12.13
C TYR A 182 -9.22 24.84 12.59
N ASP A 183 -8.97 24.15 13.69
CA ASP A 183 -7.69 24.04 14.39
C ASP A 183 -7.21 22.59 14.53
N LEU A 184 -7.89 21.66 13.85
CA LEU A 184 -7.63 20.24 13.98
C LEU A 184 -6.42 19.82 13.16
N SER A 185 -5.63 18.90 13.73
CA SER A 185 -4.47 18.39 13.01
C SER A 185 -4.91 17.54 11.83
N GLY A 186 -4.26 17.76 10.68
CA GLY A 186 -4.50 17.00 9.44
C GLY A 186 -3.76 15.66 9.38
N ASN A 187 -3.39 15.07 10.53
CA ASN A 187 -2.68 13.80 10.56
C ASN A 187 -3.58 12.67 10.06
N ASN A 188 -3.00 11.79 9.26
CA ASN A 188 -3.54 10.48 8.95
C ASN A 188 -2.45 9.43 9.25
N ALA A 189 -2.78 8.14 9.18
CA ALA A 189 -1.82 7.07 9.39
C ALA A 189 -2.22 5.78 8.67
N GLY A 190 -1.26 5.10 8.04
CA GLY A 190 -1.42 3.75 7.46
C GLY A 190 -0.62 2.67 8.20
N GLN A 191 -0.99 1.41 7.98
CA GLN A 191 -0.38 0.24 8.60
C GLN A 191 0.52 -0.50 7.59
N LEU A 192 1.83 -0.58 7.86
CA LEU A 192 2.74 -1.39 7.02
C LEU A 192 2.24 -2.84 6.87
N PRO A 193 2.41 -3.47 5.69
CA PRO A 193 1.91 -4.81 5.43
C PRO A 193 2.62 -5.86 6.29
N SER A 194 1.92 -6.95 6.61
CA SER A 194 2.48 -8.06 7.38
C SER A 194 3.05 -9.14 6.45
N THR A 195 4.30 -9.51 6.69
CA THR A 195 4.97 -10.64 6.01
C THR A 195 4.82 -11.97 6.73
N SER A 196 4.32 -11.96 7.98
CA SER A 196 4.20 -13.15 8.83
C SER A 196 2.75 -13.58 9.05
N ASN A 197 1.83 -12.64 9.25
CA ASN A 197 0.41 -12.92 9.38
C ASN A 197 -0.33 -12.55 8.09
N LEU A 198 -0.31 -13.46 7.11
CA LEU A 198 -0.93 -13.25 5.79
C LEU A 198 -2.47 -13.14 5.83
N LYS A 199 -3.10 -13.42 6.98
CA LYS A 199 -4.55 -13.27 7.20
C LYS A 199 -4.91 -11.99 7.94
N ARG A 200 -3.92 -11.20 8.40
CA ARG A 200 -4.14 -9.94 9.10
C ARG A 200 -4.92 -8.97 8.21
N SER A 201 -5.83 -8.21 8.80
CA SER A 201 -6.38 -7.01 8.16
C SER A 201 -5.29 -5.96 7.89
N SER A 202 -5.65 -4.91 7.16
CA SER A 202 -4.82 -3.74 6.91
C SER A 202 -5.68 -2.50 7.05
N GLN A 203 -5.13 -1.43 7.61
CA GLN A 203 -5.91 -0.36 8.22
C GLN A 203 -5.30 1.01 7.94
N LEU A 204 -6.16 1.96 7.57
CA LEU A 204 -5.84 3.38 7.46
C LEU A 204 -6.70 4.19 8.45
N HIS A 205 -6.11 5.23 9.04
CA HIS A 205 -6.79 6.21 9.87
C HIS A 205 -6.86 7.55 9.14
N MET A 206 -8.06 7.91 8.69
CA MET A 206 -8.35 9.12 7.92
C MET A 206 -9.11 10.13 8.79
N ALA A 207 -8.40 10.80 9.71
CA ALA A 207 -9.02 11.66 10.71
C ALA A 207 -9.48 13.00 10.14
N ASN A 208 -10.61 13.52 10.66
CA ASN A 208 -11.13 14.88 10.44
C ASN A 208 -11.41 15.28 8.97
N GLN A 209 -11.47 14.32 8.04
CA GLN A 209 -11.64 14.65 6.62
C GLN A 209 -12.95 15.41 6.34
N TYR A 210 -14.00 15.14 7.12
CA TYR A 210 -15.29 15.84 7.01
C TYR A 210 -15.23 17.28 7.53
N MET A 211 -14.67 17.52 8.73
CA MET A 211 -14.52 18.89 9.24
C MET A 211 -13.60 19.72 8.35
N LYS A 212 -12.53 19.10 7.83
CA LYS A 212 -11.64 19.75 6.86
C LYS A 212 -12.39 20.16 5.58
N SER A 213 -13.29 19.32 5.07
CA SER A 213 -14.05 19.65 3.86
C SER A 213 -15.01 20.81 4.07
N LYS A 214 -15.65 20.90 5.25
CA LYS A 214 -16.50 22.05 5.63
C LYS A 214 -15.70 23.36 5.68
N TYR A 215 -14.57 23.36 6.38
CA TYR A 215 -13.66 24.52 6.41
C TYR A 215 -13.24 24.96 5.00
N MET A 216 -12.80 24.00 4.19
CA MET A 216 -12.36 24.27 2.81
C MET A 216 -13.48 24.89 1.96
N ARG A 217 -14.71 24.39 2.09
CA ARG A 217 -15.86 24.87 1.31
C ARG A 217 -16.29 26.27 1.71
N TYR A 218 -16.43 26.54 3.01
CA TYR A 218 -17.12 27.74 3.50
C TYR A 218 -16.21 28.89 3.94
N HIS A 219 -14.94 28.60 4.23
CA HIS A 219 -14.01 29.58 4.81
C HIS A 219 -12.74 29.76 3.98
N ALA A 220 -12.07 28.69 3.57
CA ALA A 220 -10.83 28.82 2.79
C ALA A 220 -11.04 29.52 1.44
N THR A 221 -12.21 29.36 0.81
CA THR A 221 -12.56 30.13 -0.41
C THR A 221 -12.52 31.64 -0.20
N LYS A 222 -12.91 32.11 0.99
CA LYS A 222 -12.89 33.53 1.36
C LYS A 222 -11.49 33.96 1.81
N GLU A 223 -10.85 33.18 2.68
CA GLU A 223 -9.51 33.47 3.23
C GLU A 223 -8.45 33.61 2.13
N TYR A 224 -8.47 32.72 1.14
CA TYR A 224 -7.50 32.73 0.05
C TYR A 224 -8.00 33.45 -1.21
N ASN A 225 -9.23 33.99 -1.18
CA ASN A 225 -9.89 34.61 -2.33
C ASN A 225 -9.86 33.71 -3.59
N LYS A 226 -10.21 32.42 -3.41
CA LYS A 226 -10.20 31.39 -4.47
C LYS A 226 -11.57 30.76 -4.64
N PRO A 227 -11.95 30.38 -5.88
CA PRO A 227 -13.21 29.68 -6.11
C PRO A 227 -13.18 28.28 -5.48
N TRP A 228 -14.36 27.75 -5.15
CA TRP A 228 -14.49 26.39 -4.60
C TRP A 228 -13.85 25.33 -5.50
N SER A 229 -13.92 25.49 -6.82
CA SER A 229 -13.29 24.57 -7.78
C SER A 229 -11.78 24.41 -7.56
N GLU A 230 -11.08 25.46 -7.13
CA GLU A 230 -9.64 25.44 -6.84
C GLU A 230 -9.37 24.91 -5.42
N VAL A 231 -10.06 25.45 -4.42
CA VAL A 231 -9.87 25.05 -3.01
C VAL A 231 -10.24 23.59 -2.76
N LYS A 232 -11.27 23.09 -3.46
CA LYS A 232 -11.64 21.66 -3.43
C LYS A 232 -10.45 20.77 -3.81
N GLN A 233 -9.63 21.18 -4.79
CA GLN A 233 -8.46 20.40 -5.21
C GLN A 233 -7.38 20.32 -4.12
N TRP A 234 -7.27 21.32 -3.26
CA TRP A 234 -6.36 21.27 -2.11
C TRP A 234 -6.82 20.25 -1.07
N TRP A 235 -8.13 20.09 -0.90
CA TRP A 235 -8.71 19.07 -0.03
C TRP A 235 -8.63 17.66 -0.61
N LEU A 236 -8.97 17.52 -1.91
CA LEU A 236 -8.83 16.30 -2.69
C LEU A 236 -7.35 15.88 -2.91
N GLY A 237 -6.38 16.52 -2.27
CA GLY A 237 -4.97 16.17 -2.45
C GLY A 237 -4.64 14.71 -2.06
N TYR A 238 -3.35 14.41 -2.08
CA TYR A 238 -2.78 13.05 -2.05
C TYR A 238 -2.88 12.29 -0.70
N ALA A 239 -3.70 12.73 0.24
CA ALA A 239 -3.67 12.23 1.62
C ALA A 239 -3.99 10.73 1.71
N LEU A 240 -5.07 10.27 1.08
CA LEU A 240 -5.42 8.85 1.08
C LEU A 240 -4.39 8.01 0.29
N ALA A 241 -3.89 8.52 -0.84
CA ALA A 241 -2.83 7.86 -1.60
C ALA A 241 -1.53 7.71 -0.80
N HIS A 242 -1.16 8.74 -0.02
CA HIS A 242 0.00 8.69 0.87
C HIS A 242 -0.13 7.59 1.92
N GLU A 243 -1.26 7.54 2.63
CA GLU A 243 -1.46 6.52 3.67
C GLU A 243 -1.57 5.11 3.06
N LEU A 244 -2.19 4.99 1.88
CA LEU A 244 -2.22 3.73 1.16
C LEU A 244 -0.81 3.29 0.71
N GLY A 245 0.08 4.23 0.42
CA GLY A 245 1.50 3.97 0.19
C GLY A 245 2.15 3.25 1.37
N HIS A 246 1.83 3.61 2.61
CA HIS A 246 2.28 2.86 3.79
C HIS A 246 1.72 1.45 3.84
N ASP A 247 0.44 1.26 3.54
CA ASP A 247 -0.15 -0.08 3.43
C ASP A 247 0.51 -0.93 2.35
N PHE A 248 1.03 -0.31 1.28
CA PHE A 248 1.85 -0.98 0.27
C PHE A 248 3.31 -1.18 0.67
N GLY A 249 3.70 -0.78 1.89
CA GLY A 249 5.05 -0.95 2.43
C GLY A 249 6.04 0.13 2.03
N LEU A 250 5.56 1.30 1.61
CA LEU A 250 6.40 2.47 1.34
C LEU A 250 6.65 3.26 2.63
N GLY A 251 7.82 3.89 2.71
CA GLY A 251 8.22 4.74 3.83
C GLY A 251 8.40 6.19 3.37
N HIS A 252 8.54 7.13 4.32
CA HIS A 252 8.87 8.52 3.98
C HIS A 252 10.31 8.66 3.42
N SER A 253 11.16 7.67 3.70
CA SER A 253 12.53 7.54 3.20
C SER A 253 12.73 6.15 2.59
N ASN A 254 13.70 6.05 1.70
CA ASN A 254 14.15 4.79 1.12
C ASN A 254 15.67 4.83 0.92
N GLU A 255 16.22 3.85 0.22
CA GLU A 255 17.65 3.73 -0.07
C GLU A 255 18.24 4.85 -0.93
N TYR A 256 17.42 5.64 -1.65
CA TYR A 256 17.88 6.74 -2.50
C TYR A 256 17.76 8.11 -1.83
N HIS A 257 16.81 8.28 -0.90
CA HIS A 257 16.57 9.57 -0.28
C HIS A 257 16.06 9.48 1.16
N SER A 258 16.42 10.49 1.97
CA SER A 258 15.86 10.69 3.30
C SER A 258 14.44 11.27 3.23
N SER A 259 13.75 11.31 4.38
CA SER A 259 12.41 11.88 4.48
C SER A 259 12.34 13.30 3.94
N ASN A 260 11.33 13.58 3.11
CA ASN A 260 11.07 14.87 2.49
C ASN A 260 12.22 15.41 1.61
N LYS A 261 13.21 14.59 1.24
CA LYS A 261 14.24 15.03 0.30
C LYS A 261 13.74 14.97 -1.14
N CYS A 262 13.00 13.92 -1.49
CA CYS A 262 12.32 13.87 -2.76
C CYS A 262 10.98 14.63 -2.71
N ILE A 263 10.86 15.68 -3.51
CA ILE A 263 9.67 16.55 -3.49
C ILE A 263 8.51 16.02 -4.34
N TYR A 264 8.81 15.05 -5.22
CA TYR A 264 7.85 14.50 -6.17
C TYR A 264 7.17 13.23 -5.64
N THR A 265 7.84 12.48 -4.75
CA THR A 265 7.26 11.25 -4.20
C THR A 265 5.97 11.53 -3.44
N ILE A 266 4.95 10.69 -3.67
CA ILE A 266 3.70 10.69 -2.89
C ILE A 266 4.01 10.58 -1.39
N MET A 267 5.10 9.89 -1.01
CA MET A 267 5.50 9.65 0.37
C MET A 267 6.11 10.87 1.07
N SER A 268 6.17 12.03 0.41
CA SER A 268 6.55 13.27 1.07
C SER A 268 5.47 13.75 2.03
N GLN A 269 5.88 14.22 3.21
CA GLN A 269 5.00 14.73 4.26
C GLN A 269 4.82 16.26 4.19
N LYS A 270 5.64 16.95 3.40
CA LYS A 270 5.56 18.42 3.24
C LYS A 270 4.40 18.82 2.34
N ASN A 271 3.66 19.85 2.73
CA ASN A 271 2.42 20.25 2.05
C ASN A 271 2.68 20.90 0.69
N GLU A 272 3.77 21.66 0.58
CA GLU A 272 4.21 22.38 -0.61
C GLU A 272 4.85 21.48 -1.68
N HIS A 273 5.09 20.20 -1.35
CA HIS A 273 5.64 19.22 -2.27
C HIS A 273 4.60 18.72 -3.27
N LYS A 274 5.04 18.43 -4.50
CA LYS A 274 4.17 18.09 -5.64
C LYS A 274 3.44 16.76 -5.45
N ARG A 275 4.11 15.76 -4.85
CA ARG A 275 3.53 14.46 -4.46
C ARG A 275 2.78 13.74 -5.60
N ASN A 276 3.31 13.82 -6.81
CA ASN A 276 2.68 13.39 -8.06
C ASN A 276 3.45 12.27 -8.78
N TRP A 277 4.31 11.55 -8.06
CA TRP A 277 5.16 10.50 -8.62
C TRP A 277 5.52 9.44 -7.57
N LEU A 278 5.90 8.25 -8.02
CA LEU A 278 6.63 7.26 -7.23
C LEU A 278 7.81 6.77 -8.05
N GLN A 279 8.94 6.53 -7.39
CA GLN A 279 10.08 5.98 -8.09
C GLN A 279 9.79 4.54 -8.57
N PRO A 280 10.38 4.10 -9.69
CA PRO A 280 10.14 2.76 -10.23
C PRO A 280 10.36 1.62 -9.23
N THR A 281 11.35 1.75 -8.35
CA THR A 281 11.61 0.74 -7.30
C THR A 281 10.51 0.68 -6.24
N GLU A 282 9.87 1.81 -5.92
CA GLU A 282 8.69 1.83 -5.03
C GLU A 282 7.50 1.14 -5.69
N ILE A 283 7.25 1.38 -6.98
CA ILE A 283 6.17 0.71 -7.73
C ILE A 283 6.40 -0.81 -7.75
N LYS A 284 7.64 -1.25 -8.04
CA LYS A 284 8.01 -2.68 -7.95
C LYS A 284 7.81 -3.23 -6.53
N LYS A 285 8.12 -2.45 -5.50
CA LYS A 285 7.89 -2.83 -4.09
C LYS A 285 6.41 -3.02 -3.78
N ILE A 286 5.53 -2.16 -4.30
CA ILE A 286 4.07 -2.31 -4.17
C ILE A 286 3.65 -3.68 -4.71
N HIS A 287 3.97 -3.97 -5.98
CA HIS A 287 3.56 -5.23 -6.60
C HIS A 287 4.20 -6.46 -5.94
N TRP A 288 5.46 -6.35 -5.53
CA TRP A 288 6.11 -7.39 -4.74
C TRP A 288 5.35 -7.71 -3.45
N ASN A 289 4.92 -6.68 -2.73
CA ASN A 289 4.15 -6.85 -1.50
C ASN A 289 2.76 -7.43 -1.76
N LEU A 290 2.13 -7.10 -2.90
CA LEU A 290 0.87 -7.71 -3.34
C LEU A 290 0.99 -9.21 -3.63
N THR A 291 2.20 -9.71 -3.88
CA THR A 291 2.44 -11.14 -4.09
C THR A 291 2.76 -11.90 -2.81
N ARG A 292 3.33 -11.25 -1.78
CA ARG A 292 4.00 -11.96 -0.67
C ARG A 292 3.54 -11.59 0.74
N THR A 293 2.68 -10.59 0.90
CA THR A 293 2.22 -10.12 2.21
C THR A 293 0.73 -10.38 2.39
N ASN A 294 0.18 -10.01 3.54
CA ASN A 294 -1.26 -10.06 3.80
C ASN A 294 -2.09 -9.28 2.75
N LEU A 295 -1.48 -8.37 1.97
CA LEU A 295 -2.17 -7.65 0.91
C LEU A 295 -2.71 -8.53 -0.21
N MET A 296 -2.14 -9.72 -0.42
CA MET A 296 -2.59 -10.65 -1.48
C MET A 296 -4.09 -11.02 -1.38
N GLN A 297 -4.68 -10.90 -0.18
CA GLN A 297 -6.08 -11.19 0.09
C GLN A 297 -7.04 -10.06 -0.30
N PHE A 298 -6.52 -8.85 -0.57
CA PHE A 298 -7.32 -7.66 -0.90
C PHE A 298 -7.39 -7.38 -2.40
N VAL A 299 -6.53 -8.01 -3.19
CA VAL A 299 -6.60 -7.95 -4.66
C VAL A 299 -7.80 -8.76 -5.14
N THR A 300 -8.58 -8.25 -6.10
CA THR A 300 -9.77 -8.95 -6.60
C THR A 300 -9.39 -10.28 -7.26
N PRO A 301 -10.18 -11.36 -7.14
CA PRO A 301 -9.85 -12.69 -7.65
C PRO A 301 -9.42 -12.75 -9.11
N GLU A 302 -10.07 -11.95 -9.96
CA GLU A 302 -9.89 -11.85 -11.40
C GLU A 302 -8.71 -10.97 -11.83
N SER A 303 -8.07 -10.24 -10.91
CA SER A 303 -6.91 -9.40 -11.28
C SER A 303 -5.76 -10.27 -11.80
N ALA A 304 -5.26 -9.92 -12.99
CA ALA A 304 -4.09 -10.50 -13.63
C ALA A 304 -3.42 -9.45 -14.53
N TYR A 305 -2.12 -9.55 -14.75
CA TYR A 305 -1.38 -8.63 -15.61
C TYR A 305 -1.58 -8.87 -17.10
N GLY A 306 -2.13 -10.03 -17.49
CA GLY A 306 -2.16 -10.46 -18.90
C GLY A 306 -0.78 -10.82 -19.47
N ALA A 307 0.27 -10.82 -18.66
CA ALA A 307 1.65 -11.09 -19.06
C ALA A 307 2.11 -12.51 -18.75
N VAL A 308 3.18 -12.96 -19.41
CA VAL A 308 3.81 -14.27 -19.19
C VAL A 308 5.14 -14.10 -18.49
N TRP A 309 5.32 -14.76 -17.36
CA TRP A 309 6.61 -14.90 -16.70
C TRP A 309 7.25 -16.23 -17.11
N VAL A 310 8.34 -16.15 -17.88
CA VAL A 310 9.15 -17.31 -18.24
C VAL A 310 10.08 -17.69 -17.10
N LEU A 311 9.92 -18.90 -16.58
CA LEU A 311 10.82 -19.51 -15.60
C LEU A 311 11.91 -20.27 -16.37
N ASN A 312 13.04 -19.62 -16.56
CA ASN A 312 14.20 -20.12 -17.31
C ASN A 312 15.29 -20.75 -16.42
N GLU A 313 14.98 -20.99 -15.15
CA GLU A 313 15.86 -21.64 -14.19
C GLU A 313 15.07 -22.54 -13.24
N ASN A 314 15.76 -23.47 -12.58
CA ASN A 314 15.13 -24.28 -11.54
C ASN A 314 14.68 -23.38 -10.38
N THR A 315 13.39 -23.43 -10.07
CA THR A 315 12.75 -22.46 -9.18
C THR A 315 12.07 -23.18 -8.01
N ASN A 316 12.11 -22.57 -6.82
CA ASN A 316 11.43 -23.05 -5.62
C ASN A 316 10.41 -22.01 -5.15
N TRP A 317 9.17 -22.44 -4.99
CA TRP A 317 8.09 -21.68 -4.37
C TRP A 317 7.72 -22.34 -3.04
N ASP A 318 8.31 -21.81 -1.97
CA ASP A 318 8.38 -22.41 -0.64
C ASP A 318 7.53 -21.70 0.42
N LYS A 319 6.81 -20.66 0.01
CA LYS A 319 5.99 -19.81 0.88
C LYS A 319 4.68 -19.47 0.17
N PRO A 320 3.62 -19.14 0.92
CA PRO A 320 2.37 -18.72 0.30
C PRO A 320 2.58 -17.45 -0.50
N ARG A 321 2.15 -17.45 -1.75
CA ARG A 321 2.26 -16.30 -2.66
C ARG A 321 1.08 -16.25 -3.61
N ARG A 322 0.78 -15.03 -4.06
CA ARG A 322 -0.17 -14.79 -5.14
C ARG A 322 0.53 -14.17 -6.34
N PHE A 323 0.54 -14.87 -7.45
CA PHE A 323 1.04 -14.33 -8.70
C PHE A 323 -0.12 -13.83 -9.55
N TYR A 324 0.20 -12.89 -10.44
CA TYR A 324 -0.75 -12.25 -11.34
C TYR A 324 -0.38 -12.46 -12.82
N HIS A 325 0.70 -13.21 -13.06
CA HIS A 325 1.18 -13.61 -14.39
C HIS A 325 0.63 -14.97 -14.80
N ASN A 326 0.64 -15.22 -16.11
CA ASN A 326 0.75 -16.55 -16.65
C ASN A 326 2.19 -17.06 -16.49
N PHE A 327 2.39 -18.36 -16.47
CA PHE A 327 3.74 -18.93 -16.34
C PHE A 327 4.10 -19.79 -17.54
N GLU A 328 5.35 -19.67 -17.97
CA GLU A 328 5.96 -20.60 -18.92
C GLU A 328 7.22 -21.20 -18.29
N LEU A 329 7.18 -22.49 -17.96
CA LEU A 329 8.34 -23.23 -17.48
C LEU A 329 9.16 -23.69 -18.69
N ALA A 330 10.38 -23.18 -18.79
CA ALA A 330 11.27 -23.46 -19.92
C ALA A 330 11.69 -24.94 -19.98
N GLN A 331 12.22 -25.35 -21.14
CA GLN A 331 12.62 -26.74 -21.40
C GLN A 331 13.67 -27.21 -20.38
N ASN A 332 13.53 -28.46 -19.91
CA ASN A 332 14.43 -29.12 -18.95
C ASN A 332 14.50 -28.45 -17.55
N HIS A 333 13.63 -27.50 -17.22
CA HIS A 333 13.60 -26.86 -15.90
C HIS A 333 12.55 -27.46 -14.96
N THR A 334 12.83 -27.36 -13.67
CA THR A 334 11.95 -27.85 -12.60
C THR A 334 11.45 -26.71 -11.73
N LEU A 335 10.15 -26.69 -11.47
CA LEU A 335 9.50 -25.83 -10.48
C LEU A 335 9.05 -26.68 -9.29
N ASN A 336 9.65 -26.46 -8.12
CA ASN A 336 9.23 -27.10 -6.88
C ASN A 336 8.26 -26.19 -6.12
N ILE A 337 7.13 -26.73 -5.72
CA ILE A 337 6.09 -26.02 -4.97
C ILE A 337 5.86 -26.77 -3.66
N SER A 338 6.21 -26.17 -2.53
CA SER A 338 6.04 -26.78 -1.20
C SER A 338 4.98 -26.11 -0.32
N ASP A 339 4.41 -24.99 -0.78
CA ASP A 339 3.32 -24.28 -0.12
C ASP A 339 2.24 -23.80 -1.13
N SER A 340 1.20 -23.14 -0.64
CA SER A 340 0.04 -22.73 -1.44
C SER A 340 0.35 -21.54 -2.35
N ILE A 341 0.15 -21.72 -3.65
CA ILE A 341 0.29 -20.67 -4.66
C ILE A 341 -1.08 -20.29 -5.19
N ILE A 342 -1.32 -19.00 -5.30
CA ILE A 342 -2.57 -18.43 -5.80
C ILE A 342 -2.31 -17.87 -7.20
N LEU A 343 -3.07 -18.34 -8.20
CA LEU A 343 -3.07 -17.82 -9.56
C LEU A 343 -4.44 -17.22 -9.92
N PRO A 344 -4.51 -16.28 -10.87
CA PRO A 344 -5.79 -15.79 -11.38
C PRO A 344 -6.56 -16.94 -12.07
N PRO A 345 -7.91 -17.01 -11.94
CA PRO A 345 -8.72 -18.08 -12.55
C PRO A 345 -8.55 -18.24 -14.06
N GLN A 346 -8.30 -17.15 -14.77
CA GLN A 346 -8.06 -17.11 -16.22
C GLN A 346 -6.60 -17.38 -16.61
N GLY A 347 -5.69 -17.46 -15.64
CA GLY A 347 -4.28 -17.69 -15.91
C GLY A 347 -3.99 -19.09 -16.43
N TYR A 348 -2.81 -19.31 -16.99
CA TYR A 348 -2.33 -20.62 -17.40
C TYR A 348 -0.88 -20.88 -16.96
N VAL A 349 -0.52 -22.16 -16.88
CA VAL A 349 0.86 -22.61 -16.70
C VAL A 349 1.25 -23.52 -17.86
N LYS A 350 2.18 -23.05 -18.69
CA LYS A 350 2.72 -23.79 -19.83
C LYS A 350 4.00 -24.51 -19.43
N LEU A 351 4.07 -25.82 -19.70
CA LEU A 351 5.23 -26.66 -19.45
C LEU A 351 5.86 -27.10 -20.77
N ASN A 352 7.07 -26.61 -21.05
CA ASN A 352 7.81 -26.99 -22.24
C ASN A 352 8.44 -28.40 -22.12
N LYS A 353 9.15 -28.81 -23.17
CA LYS A 353 9.76 -30.15 -23.27
C LYS A 353 10.56 -30.49 -22.00
N ASN A 354 10.28 -31.68 -21.42
CA ASN A 354 10.94 -32.22 -20.23
C ASN A 354 10.86 -31.34 -18.98
N ALA A 355 10.05 -30.28 -18.97
CA ALA A 355 9.84 -29.46 -17.79
C ALA A 355 9.06 -30.23 -16.72
N LYS A 356 9.29 -29.89 -15.45
CA LYS A 356 8.67 -30.60 -14.32
C LYS A 356 8.10 -29.63 -13.29
N ILE A 357 6.90 -29.88 -12.83
CA ILE A 357 6.39 -29.29 -11.58
C ILE A 357 6.35 -30.40 -10.53
N ILE A 358 6.94 -30.12 -9.36
CA ILE A 358 6.96 -31.05 -8.23
C ILE A 358 6.23 -30.38 -7.06
N PHE A 359 5.06 -30.92 -6.71
CA PHE A 359 4.34 -30.57 -5.51
C PHE A 359 4.82 -31.44 -4.36
N SER A 360 5.15 -30.82 -3.23
CA SER A 360 5.58 -31.51 -2.01
C SER A 360 4.90 -30.91 -0.78
N GLY A 361 4.67 -31.69 0.27
CA GLY A 361 4.13 -31.19 1.53
C GLY A 361 2.75 -30.52 1.36
N LYS A 362 2.67 -29.20 1.57
CA LYS A 362 1.42 -28.41 1.40
C LYS A 362 1.28 -27.79 0.01
N GLY A 363 2.22 -28.10 -0.89
CA GLY A 363 2.31 -27.55 -2.23
C GLY A 363 1.04 -27.75 -3.03
N LYS A 364 0.45 -26.66 -3.51
CA LYS A 364 -0.71 -26.67 -4.41
C LYS A 364 -0.83 -25.36 -5.15
N ILE A 365 -1.55 -25.37 -6.28
CA ILE A 365 -1.99 -24.17 -6.97
C ILE A 365 -3.51 -24.07 -6.87
N VAL A 366 -3.99 -22.92 -6.41
CA VAL A 366 -5.41 -22.61 -6.29
C VAL A 366 -5.71 -21.24 -6.88
N ASP A 367 -6.98 -20.94 -7.12
CA ASP A 367 -7.41 -19.56 -7.35
C ASP A 367 -7.62 -18.81 -6.02
N ALA A 368 -7.91 -17.51 -6.09
CA ALA A 368 -8.14 -16.68 -4.91
C ALA A 368 -9.38 -17.08 -4.09
N ASN A 369 -10.28 -17.88 -4.66
CA ASN A 369 -11.44 -18.44 -3.97
C ASN A 369 -11.17 -19.84 -3.38
N GLY A 370 -9.92 -20.34 -3.52
CA GLY A 370 -9.50 -21.63 -3.02
C GLY A 370 -9.86 -22.82 -3.91
N LYS A 371 -10.35 -22.59 -5.13
CA LYS A 371 -10.61 -23.66 -6.10
C LYS A 371 -9.30 -24.15 -6.69
N GLU A 372 -9.18 -25.45 -6.88
CA GLU A 372 -8.01 -26.07 -7.52
C GLU A 372 -7.78 -25.51 -8.94
N PHE A 373 -6.54 -25.13 -9.23
CA PHE A 373 -6.12 -24.64 -10.53
C PHE A 373 -5.90 -25.79 -11.51
N LYS A 374 -6.46 -25.68 -12.73
CA LYS A 374 -6.46 -26.78 -13.72
C LYS A 374 -5.90 -26.40 -15.08
N ASN A 375 -5.55 -25.14 -15.32
CA ASN A 375 -5.18 -24.65 -16.63
C ASN A 375 -3.69 -24.88 -16.94
N PHE A 376 -3.34 -26.14 -17.18
CA PHE A 376 -1.99 -26.57 -17.54
C PHE A 376 -1.88 -26.90 -19.03
N GLU A 377 -0.98 -26.22 -19.73
CA GLU A 377 -0.64 -26.50 -21.12
C GLU A 377 0.68 -27.27 -21.16
N LYS A 378 0.65 -28.60 -21.33
CA LYS A 378 1.84 -29.44 -21.19
C LYS A 378 2.33 -30.03 -22.51
N HIS A 379 3.62 -29.92 -22.77
CA HIS A 379 4.30 -30.77 -23.75
C HIS A 379 4.19 -32.25 -23.35
N ARG A 380 4.15 -33.17 -24.32
CA ARG A 380 3.98 -34.62 -24.08
C ARG A 380 5.00 -35.26 -23.12
N THR A 381 6.18 -34.65 -22.97
CA THR A 381 7.26 -35.12 -22.08
C THR A 381 7.38 -34.33 -20.78
N ALA A 382 6.55 -33.31 -20.58
CA ALA A 382 6.51 -32.58 -19.32
C ALA A 382 5.77 -33.38 -18.25
N GLN A 383 6.13 -33.17 -16.98
CA GLN A 383 5.59 -33.93 -15.85
C GLN A 383 5.05 -32.99 -14.77
N ILE A 384 3.94 -33.39 -14.16
CA ILE A 384 3.43 -32.81 -12.92
C ILE A 384 3.42 -33.96 -11.90
N ILE A 385 4.18 -33.79 -10.82
CA ILE A 385 4.45 -34.82 -9.82
C ILE A 385 3.91 -34.34 -8.49
N TYR A 386 3.19 -35.21 -7.77
CA TYR A 386 2.71 -34.96 -6.41
C TYR A 386 3.40 -35.93 -5.46
N GLN A 387 4.06 -35.40 -4.42
CA GLN A 387 4.84 -36.14 -3.43
C GLN A 387 4.26 -36.04 -2.03
#